data_AF-T1A611-F1
#
_entry.id   AF-T1A611-F1
#
_cell.length_a   1.000
_cell.length_b   1.000
_cell.length_c   1.000
_cell.angle_alpha   90.00
_cell.angle_beta   90.00
_cell.angle_gamma   90.00
#
_symmetry.space_group_name_H-M   'P 1'
#
loop_
_entity.id
_entity.type
_entity.pdbx_description
1 polymer ?
#
loop_
_entity_poly.entity_id
_entity_poly.type
_entity_poly.pdbx_seq_one_letter_code
_entity_poly.pdbx_strand_id
1 'polypeptide(L)' 'MCSTVSAGLATAFGIRGISYSLSAACATSAHCIGAAAQQIRSGALDVVFAGGGEEVHWGMTAQFDAMGALSTHFD' A
#
# COMPACT_ATOMS: atom_id res chain seq x y z
N MET A 1 -3.05 11.02 -2.00
CA MET A 1 -4.08 10.08 -2.49
C MET A 1 -3.49 8.69 -2.56
N CYS A 2 -4.16 7.66 -2.02
CA CYS A 2 -3.64 6.28 -1.97
C CYS A 2 -3.57 5.56 -3.33
N SER A 3 -4.26 6.06 -4.36
CA SER A 3 -4.38 5.40 -5.67
C SER A 3 -3.33 5.80 -6.69
N THR A 4 -2.48 6.78 -6.37
CA THR A 4 -1.43 7.27 -7.29
C THR A 4 -0.40 6.21 -7.63
N VAL A 5 0.00 5.40 -6.65
CA VAL A 5 0.93 4.28 -6.84
C VAL A 5 0.34 3.23 -7.78
N SER A 6 -0.92 2.82 -7.55
CA SER A 6 -1.62 1.86 -8.40
C SER A 6 -1.82 2.39 -9.83
N ALA A 7 -2.17 3.67 -9.98
CA ALA A 7 -2.30 4.31 -11.28
C ALA A 7 -0.97 4.38 -12.02
N GLY A 8 0.12 4.79 -11.34
CA GLY A 8 1.45 4.85 -11.92
C GLY A 8 1.96 3.49 -12.41
N LEU A 9 1.76 2.43 -11.61
CA LEU A 9 2.09 1.06 -12.01
C LEU A 9 1.24 0.60 -13.20
N ALA A 10 -0.06 0.89 -13.19
CA ALA A 10 -0.94 0.53 -14.30
C ALA A 10 -0.54 1.21 -15.61
N THR A 11 -0.17 2.50 -15.55
CA THR A 11 0.34 3.24 -16.71
C THR A 11 1.68 2.69 -17.18
N ALA A 12 2.64 2.49 -16.27
CA ALA A 12 4.00 2.05 -16.61
C ALA A 12 4.04 0.64 -17.23
N PHE A 13 3.20 -0.27 -16.74
CA PHE A 13 3.14 -1.66 -17.20
C PHE A 13 1.98 -1.96 -18.15
N GLY A 14 1.20 -0.96 -18.56
CA GLY A 14 0.08 -1.14 -19.49
C GLY A 14 -1.04 -2.04 -18.96
N ILE A 15 -1.28 -2.05 -17.65
CA ILE A 15 -2.26 -2.92 -16.99
C ILE A 15 -3.68 -2.43 -17.34
N ARG A 16 -4.47 -3.31 -17.95
CA ARG A 16 -5.88 -3.04 -18.33
C ARG A 16 -6.92 -3.79 -17.48
N GLY A 17 -6.43 -4.60 -16.54
CA GLY A 17 -7.25 -5.37 -15.62
C GLY A 17 -7.71 -4.55 -14.41
N ILE A 18 -8.09 -5.26 -13.36
CA ILE A 18 -8.54 -4.67 -12.09
C ILE A 18 -7.40 -3.87 -11.44
N SER A 19 -7.68 -2.62 -11.06
CA SER A 19 -6.74 -1.74 -10.36
C SER A 19 -7.48 -1.00 -9.23
N TYR A 20 -7.10 -1.28 -7.99
CA TYR A 20 -7.63 -0.63 -6.79
C TYR A 20 -6.55 -0.54 -5.72
N SER A 21 -6.81 0.26 -4.68
CA SER A 21 -5.89 0.48 -3.56
C SER A 21 -6.60 0.21 -2.25
N LEU A 22 -6.03 -0.67 -1.43
CA LEU A 22 -6.51 -0.95 -0.08
C LEU A 22 -5.76 -0.06 0.91
N SER A 23 -6.38 0.23 2.05
CA SER A 23 -5.74 0.94 3.16
C SER A 23 -6.10 0.27 4.48
N ALA A 24 -5.07 -0.16 5.21
CA ALA A 24 -5.13 -0.74 6.55
C ALA A 24 -3.93 -0.26 7.38
N ALA A 25 -3.55 1.01 7.23
CA ALA A 25 -2.38 1.63 7.86
C ALA A 25 -1.11 0.77 7.65
N CYS A 26 -0.37 0.46 8.72
CA CYS A 26 0.88 -0.31 8.67
C CYS A 26 0.72 -1.73 8.11
N ALA A 27 -0.49 -2.31 8.17
CA ALA A 27 -0.75 -3.66 7.68
C ALA A 27 -1.12 -3.71 6.18
N THR A 28 -1.23 -2.55 5.52
CA THR A 28 -1.78 -2.44 4.15
C THR A 28 -1.15 -3.42 3.17
N SER A 29 0.18 -3.53 3.13
CA SER A 29 0.87 -4.41 2.19
C SER A 29 0.49 -5.88 2.39
N ALA A 30 0.34 -6.34 3.63
CA ALA A 30 -0.09 -7.71 3.92
C ALA A 30 -1.53 -7.95 3.48
N HIS A 31 -2.43 -6.98 3.71
CA HIS A 31 -3.81 -7.04 3.22
C HIS A 31 -3.87 -7.08 1.69
N CYS A 32 -3.06 -6.28 0.99
CA CYS A 32 -2.96 -6.30 -0.47
C CYS A 32 -2.51 -7.67 -0.99
N ILE A 33 -1.51 -8.29 -0.36
CA ILE A 33 -1.03 -9.63 -0.74
C ILE A 33 -2.13 -10.68 -0.51
N GLY A 34 -2.82 -10.64 0.63
CA GLY A 34 -3.92 -11.55 0.93
C GLY A 34 -5.07 -11.43 -0.09
N ALA A 35 -5.45 -10.21 -0.43
CA ALA A 35 -6.48 -9.92 -1.43
C ALA A 35 -6.08 -10.42 -2.82
N ALA A 36 -4.84 -10.14 -3.26
CA ALA A 36 -4.31 -10.62 -4.52
C ALA A 36 -4.29 -12.15 -4.60
N ALA A 37 -3.83 -12.82 -3.52
CA ALA A 37 -3.83 -14.27 -3.44
C ALA A 37 -5.25 -14.86 -3.56
N GLN A 38 -6.26 -14.18 -3.00
CA GLN A 38 -7.65 -14.60 -3.15
C GLN A 38 -8.14 -14.48 -4.60
N GLN A 39 -7.82 -13.38 -5.28
CA GLN A 39 -8.21 -13.15 -6.69
C GLN A 39 -7.58 -14.19 -7.63
N ILE A 40 -6.32 -14.56 -7.37
CA ILE A 40 -5.63 -15.61 -8.13
C ILE A 40 -6.26 -16.98 -7.84
N ARG A 41 -6.51 -17.31 -6.57
CA ARG A 41 -7.16 -18.58 -6.19
C ARG A 41 -8.57 -18.73 -6.76
N SER A 42 -9.33 -17.64 -6.89
CA SER A 42 -10.66 -17.68 -7.50
C SER A 42 -10.63 -17.78 -9.02
N GLY A 43 -9.45 -17.73 -9.65
CA GLY A 43 -9.29 -17.71 -11.11
C GLY A 43 -9.76 -16.40 -11.76
N ALA A 44 -9.90 -15.32 -10.98
CA ALA A 44 -10.36 -14.04 -11.49
C ALA A 44 -9.23 -13.26 -12.20
N LEU A 45 -7.98 -13.45 -11.76
CA LEU A 45 -6.78 -12.85 -12.32
C LEU A 45 -5.64 -13.87 -12.28
N ASP A 46 -4.84 -13.95 -13.34
CA ASP A 46 -3.69 -14.86 -13.37
C ASP A 46 -2.45 -14.28 -12.67
N VAL A 47 -2.27 -12.97 -12.76
CA VAL A 47 -1.12 -12.23 -12.21
C VAL A 47 -1.60 -10.90 -11.65
N VAL A 48 -1.11 -10.54 -10.45
CA VAL A 48 -1.49 -9.31 -9.75
C VAL A 48 -0.26 -8.65 -9.14
N PHE A 49 -0.10 -7.34 -9.32
CA PHE A 49 0.83 -6.53 -8.52
C PHE A 49 0.20 -6.22 -7.17
N ALA A 50 0.81 -6.67 -6.09
CA ALA A 50 0.34 -6.45 -4.73
C ALA A 50 1.41 -5.76 -3.88
N GLY A 51 1.02 -4.75 -3.11
CA GLY A 51 1.93 -4.04 -2.22
C GLY A 51 1.35 -2.73 -1.70
N GLY A 52 2.24 -1.91 -1.16
CA GLY A 52 1.96 -0.56 -0.69
C GLY A 52 3.21 0.30 -0.84
N GLY A 53 3.01 1.61 -0.98
CA GLY A 53 4.09 2.59 -1.00
C GLY A 53 3.73 3.72 -0.05
N GLU A 54 4.71 4.18 0.72
CA GLU A 54 4.56 5.27 1.67
C GLU A 54 5.76 6.21 1.55
N GLU A 55 5.50 7.50 1.64
CA GLU A 55 6.51 8.54 1.67
C GLU A 55 6.67 9.08 3.09
N VAL A 56 7.92 9.27 3.53
CA VAL A 56 8.20 9.92 4.80
C VAL A 56 8.08 11.43 4.63
N HIS A 57 7.08 12.02 5.28
CA HIS A 57 6.88 13.47 5.30
C HIS A 57 6.98 14.01 6.72
N TRP A 58 7.66 15.15 6.91
CA TRP A 58 7.87 15.76 8.24
C TRP A 58 6.57 15.99 9.01
N GLY A 59 5.49 16.38 8.30
CA GLY A 59 4.17 16.58 8.90
C GLY A 59 3.53 15.28 9.40
N MET A 60 3.79 14.17 8.73
CA MET A 60 3.35 12.84 9.19
C MET A 60 4.15 12.43 10.42
N THR A 61 5.46 12.66 10.42
CA THR A 61 6.31 12.42 11.60
C THR A 61 5.80 13.19 12.82
N ALA A 62 5.46 14.47 12.68
CA ALA A 62 4.90 15.27 13.78
C ALA A 62 3.56 14.72 14.31
N GLN A 63 2.72 14.14 13.45
CA GLN A 63 1.48 13.48 13.86
C GLN A 63 1.76 12.22 14.69
N PHE A 64 2.71 11.39 14.26
CA PHE A 64 3.10 10.19 15.01
C PHE A 64 3.83 10.53 16.32
N ASP A 65 4.61 11.61 16.35
CA ASP A 65 5.24 12.14 17.56
C ASP A 65 4.18 12.61 18.58
N ALA A 66 3.16 13.35 18.12
CA ALA A 66 2.05 13.78 18.97
C ALA A 66 1.24 12.61 19.56
N MET A 67 1.23 11.45 18.89
CA MET A 67 0.64 10.21 19.41
C MET A 67 1.57 9.46 20.39
N GLY A 68 2.81 9.90 20.57
CA GLY A 68 3.83 9.17 21.35
C GLY A 68 4.24 7.85 20.71
N ALA A 69 4.04 7.68 19.40
CA ALA A 69 4.32 6.44 18.67
C ALA A 69 5.79 6.32 18.23
N LEU A 70 6.54 7.43 18.25
CA LEU A 70 7.95 7.47 17.85
C LEU A 70 8.88 7.32 19.06
N SER A 71 10.08 6.80 18.81
CA SER A 71 11.12 6.67 19.84
C SER A 71 11.66 8.03 20.28
N THR A 72 11.75 8.26 21.59
CA THR A 72 12.30 9.49 22.20
C THR A 72 13.67 9.29 22.86
N HIS A 73 14.14 8.05 22.92
CA HIS A 73 15.48 7.71 23.40
C HIS A 73 16.47 7.79 22.24
N PHE A 74 17.52 8.59 22.43
CA PHE A 74 18.63 8.75 21.51
C PHE A 74 19.88 8.28 22.27
N ASP A 75 20.28 7.03 22.03
CA ASP A 75 21.54 6.47 22.53
C ASP A 75 22.70 6.83 21.59
#